data_AF-A0A2E3C7D7-F1
#
_entry.id   AF-A0A2E3C7D7-F1
#
_cell.length_a   1.000
_cell.length_b   1.000
_cell.length_c   1.000
_cell.angle_alpha   90.00
_cell.angle_beta   90.00
_cell.angle_gamma   90.00
#
_symmetry.space_group_name_H-M   'P 1'
#
loop_
_entity.id
_entity.type
_entity.pdbx_description
1 polymer ?
#
loop_
_entity_poly.entity_id
_entity_poly.type
_entity_poly.pdbx_seq_one_letter_code
_entity_poly.pdbx_strand_id
1 'polypeptide(L)'
;MLIDACGWVAVVDSGMNIDLEIKRTIGPSHWIIPNQVKEELEKMGEQHGDLLLDLLFTRAEVIISENKHTDDALLSLAKNTGARVLTVDKELKRRLIAQGCGYLEVVKERTLRLIE
;
A
#
# COMPACT_ATOMS: atom_id res chain seq x y z
N MET A 1 0.42 -8.29 -1.57
CA MET A 1 -0.24 -7.01 -1.26
C MET A 1 0.53 -5.90 -1.95
N LEU A 2 -0.18 -5.02 -2.64
CA LEU A 2 0.37 -3.81 -3.23
C LEU A 2 0.32 -2.70 -2.18
N ILE A 3 1.36 -1.87 -2.09
CA ILE A 3 1.42 -0.77 -1.13
C ILE A 3 1.41 0.56 -1.88
N ASP A 4 0.50 1.44 -1.49
CA ASP A 4 0.45 2.84 -1.89
C ASP A 4 1.23 3.72 -0.89
N ALA A 5 1.73 4.87 -1.31
CA ALA A 5 2.51 5.78 -0.47
C ALA A 5 1.68 6.27 0.73
N CYS A 6 0.48 6.80 0.46
CA CYS A 6 -0.45 7.25 1.50
C CYS A 6 -0.84 6.11 2.45
N GLY A 7 -0.98 4.88 1.92
CA GLY A 7 -1.28 3.69 2.71
C GLY A 7 -0.16 3.35 3.70
N TRP A 8 1.10 3.41 3.24
CA TRP A 8 2.26 3.16 4.09
C TRP A 8 2.42 4.21 5.19
N VAL A 9 2.31 5.49 4.83
CA VAL A 9 2.37 6.59 5.81
C VAL A 9 1.32 6.41 6.90
N ALA A 10 0.08 6.08 6.53
CA ALA A 10 -0.99 5.82 7.50
C ALA A 10 -0.66 4.64 8.44
N VAL A 11 0.05 3.62 7.96
CA VAL A 11 0.49 2.51 8.81
C VAL A 11 1.56 2.97 9.80
N VAL A 12 2.56 3.72 9.34
CA VAL A 12 3.61 4.27 10.21
C VAL A 12 2.99 5.17 11.29
N ASP A 13 2.14 6.12 10.88
CA ASP A 13 1.46 7.06 11.77
C ASP A 13 0.58 6.36 12.82
N SER A 14 0.00 5.21 12.48
CA SER A 14 -0.83 4.44 13.42
C SER A 14 -0.02 3.78 14.53
N GLY A 15 1.28 3.54 14.33
CA GLY A 15 2.13 2.78 15.25
C GLY A 15 1.69 1.33 15.45
N MET A 16 0.97 0.74 14.48
CA MET A 16 0.52 -0.65 14.55
C MET A 16 1.65 -1.65 14.30
N ASN A 17 1.49 -2.88 14.78
CA ASN A 17 2.35 -3.98 14.36
C ASN A 17 1.88 -4.48 12.99
N ILE A 18 2.50 -3.96 11.93
CA ILE A 18 2.07 -4.22 10.54
C ILE A 18 2.08 -5.71 10.18
N ASP A 19 3.10 -6.45 10.60
CA ASP A 19 3.23 -7.88 10.30
C ASP A 19 2.07 -8.68 10.95
N LEU A 20 1.75 -8.35 12.20
CA LEU A 20 0.65 -8.99 12.92
C LEU A 20 -0.70 -8.68 12.28
N GLU A 21 -0.95 -7.41 11.95
CA GLU A 21 -2.23 -6.97 11.39
C GLU A 21 -2.43 -7.49 9.96
N ILE A 22 -1.41 -7.47 9.10
CA ILE A 22 -1.49 -8.10 7.77
C ILE A 22 -1.80 -9.59 7.91
N LYS A 23 -1.08 -10.31 8.78
CA LYS A 23 -1.28 -11.74 8.98
C LYS A 23 -2.69 -12.06 9.51
N ARG A 24 -3.25 -11.21 10.37
CA ARG A 24 -4.62 -11.36 10.89
C ARG A 24 -5.68 -11.07 9.84
N THR A 25 -5.50 -10.03 9.03
CA THR A 25 -6.53 -9.55 8.10
C THR A 25 -6.54 -10.31 6.77
N ILE A 26 -5.37 -10.60 6.20
CA ILE A 26 -5.25 -11.26 4.88
C ILE A 26 -4.31 -12.48 4.86
N GLY A 27 -3.79 -12.89 6.02
CA GLY A 27 -2.77 -13.93 6.09
C GLY A 27 -1.38 -13.45 5.67
N PRO A 28 -0.40 -14.37 5.56
CA PRO A 28 0.93 -14.03 5.04
C PRO A 28 0.80 -13.41 3.64
N SER A 29 1.48 -12.28 3.41
CA SER A 29 1.43 -11.59 2.12
C SER A 29 2.82 -11.17 1.70
N HIS A 30 3.13 -11.38 0.42
CA HIS A 30 4.29 -10.79 -0.24
C HIS A 30 4.03 -9.32 -0.54
N TRP A 31 4.96 -8.42 -0.23
CA TRP A 31 4.77 -6.98 -0.40
C TRP A 31 5.36 -6.53 -1.72
N ILE A 32 4.62 -5.71 -2.46
CA ILE A 32 5.03 -5.20 -3.76
C ILE A 32 4.80 -3.69 -3.78
N ILE A 33 5.81 -2.94 -4.24
CA ILE A 33 5.69 -1.51 -4.52
C ILE A 33 6.10 -1.20 -5.95
N PRO A 34 5.29 -0.45 -6.72
CA PRO A 34 5.73 0.16 -7.97
C PRO A 34 6.88 1.16 -7.72
N ASN A 35 7.79 1.31 -8.68
CA ASN A 35 8.90 2.28 -8.59
C ASN A 35 8.41 3.71 -8.35
N GLN A 36 7.25 4.09 -8.91
CA GLN A 36 6.64 5.40 -8.67
C GLN A 36 6.28 5.62 -7.19
N VAL A 37 5.74 4.59 -6.53
CA VAL A 37 5.43 4.64 -5.08
C VAL A 37 6.72 4.79 -4.28
N LYS A 38 7.77 4.06 -4.65
CA LYS A 38 9.08 4.18 -3.99
C LYS A 38 9.62 5.62 -4.07
N GLU A 39 9.61 6.21 -5.26
CA GLU A 39 10.07 7.60 -5.47
C GLU A 39 9.24 8.62 -4.68
N GLU A 40 7.93 8.40 -4.58
CA GLU A 40 7.03 9.23 -3.77
C GLU A 40 7.36 9.13 -2.28
N LEU A 41 7.54 7.90 -1.77
CA LEU A 41 7.90 7.66 -0.38
C LEU A 41 9.26 8.23 0.01
N GLU A 42 10.27 8.13 -0.86
CA GLU A 42 11.58 8.73 -0.64
C GLU A 42 11.46 10.27 -0.51
N LYS A 43 10.73 10.91 -1.44
CA LYS A 43 10.47 12.36 -1.38
C LYS A 43 9.69 12.76 -0.12
N MET A 44 8.71 11.97 0.29
CA MET A 44 7.95 12.23 1.52
C MET A 44 8.81 12.04 2.76
N GLY A 45 9.68 11.03 2.79
CA GLY A 45 10.60 10.76 3.91
C GLY A 45 11.58 11.92 4.16
N GLU A 46 12.01 12.61 3.11
CA GLU A 46 12.81 13.83 3.23
C GLU A 46 12.06 14.97 3.95
N GLN A 47 10.72 15.01 3.86
CA GLN A 47 9.88 16.06 4.42
C GLN A 47 9.25 15.70 5.78
N HIS A 48 8.91 14.42 5.99
CA HIS A 48 8.00 13.97 7.05
C HIS A 48 8.65 13.09 8.15
N GLY A 49 9.97 12.91 8.16
CA GLY A 49 10.65 12.15 9.21
C GLY A 49 10.69 10.63 8.95
N ASP A 50 10.86 9.83 10.00
CA ASP A 50 11.09 8.39 9.87
C ASP A 50 9.82 7.63 9.41
N LEU A 51 9.72 7.42 8.10
CA LEU A 51 8.68 6.60 7.47
C LEU A 51 9.03 5.10 7.48
N LEU A 52 10.02 4.65 8.26
CA LEU A 52 10.47 3.25 8.30
C LEU A 52 10.77 2.69 6.89
N LEU A 53 11.31 3.52 6.00
CA LEU A 53 11.54 3.16 4.59
C LEU A 53 12.51 1.98 4.45
N ASP A 54 13.51 1.90 5.34
CA ASP A 54 14.44 0.77 5.36
C ASP A 54 13.72 -0.56 5.61
N LEU A 55 12.72 -0.58 6.51
CA LEU A 55 11.91 -1.76 6.77
C LEU A 55 11.04 -2.09 5.56
N LEU A 56 10.41 -1.10 4.95
CA LEU A 56 9.59 -1.31 3.76
C LEU A 56 10.42 -1.89 2.62
N PHE A 57 11.54 -1.26 2.27
CA PHE A 57 12.36 -1.63 1.11
C PHE A 57 13.13 -2.93 1.31
N THR A 58 13.36 -3.36 2.57
CA THR A 58 13.91 -4.69 2.86
C THR A 58 12.88 -5.80 2.64
N ARG A 59 11.59 -5.50 2.78
CA ARG A 59 10.51 -6.51 2.74
C ARG A 59 9.70 -6.52 1.46
N ALA A 60 9.61 -5.37 0.79
CA ALA A 60 8.85 -5.20 -0.42
C ALA A 60 9.72 -5.45 -1.65
N GLU A 61 9.16 -6.17 -2.61
CA GLU A 61 9.70 -6.23 -3.95
C GLU A 61 9.33 -4.95 -4.70
N VAL A 62 10.35 -4.29 -5.25
CA VAL A 62 10.15 -3.11 -6.11
C VAL A 62 10.00 -3.57 -7.55
N ILE A 63 8.90 -3.20 -8.19
CA ILE A 63 8.65 -3.51 -9.60
C ILE A 63 8.64 -2.25 -10.44
N ILE A 64 9.14 -2.35 -11.67
CA ILE A 64 9.11 -1.25 -12.63
C ILE A 64 7.75 -1.28 -13.33
N SER A 65 7.00 -0.18 -13.24
CA SER A 65 5.74 0.00 -13.97
C SER A 65 5.94 0.98 -15.11
N GLU A 66 5.41 0.63 -16.28
CA GLU A 66 5.41 1.50 -17.47
C GLU A 66 4.33 2.61 -17.42
N ASN A 67 3.43 2.57 -16.42
CA ASN A 67 2.37 3.56 -16.26
C ASN A 67 2.93 4.93 -15.84
N LYS A 68 2.33 6.00 -16.36
CA LYS A 68 2.68 7.38 -15.98
C LYS A 68 2.17 7.79 -14.60
N HIS A 69 1.03 7.25 -14.17
CA HIS A 69 0.41 7.57 -12.89
C HIS A 69 0.50 6.38 -11.92
N THR A 70 0.86 6.67 -10.67
CA THR A 70 0.98 5.69 -9.58
C THR A 70 -0.33 4.90 -9.38
N ASP A 71 -1.46 5.59 -9.31
CA ASP A 71 -2.79 4.96 -9.16
C ASP A 71 -3.11 3.99 -10.30
N ASP A 72 -2.75 4.34 -11.53
CA ASP A 72 -3.00 3.50 -12.70
C ASP A 72 -2.12 2.24 -12.67
N ALA A 73 -0.87 2.38 -12.19
CA ALA A 73 0.01 1.26 -11.94
C ALA A 73 -0.58 0.30 -10.90
N LEU A 74 -0.96 0.83 -9.73
CA LEU A 74 -1.53 0.05 -8.63
C LEU A 74 -2.82 -0.66 -9.04
N LEU A 75 -3.72 0.04 -9.74
CA LEU A 75 -4.98 -0.54 -10.21
C LEU A 75 -4.75 -1.65 -11.24
N SER A 76 -3.85 -1.43 -12.20
CA SER A 76 -3.54 -2.43 -13.23
C SER A 76 -2.90 -3.67 -12.62
N LEU A 77 -1.97 -3.49 -11.68
CA LEU A 77 -1.34 -4.59 -10.96
C LEU A 77 -2.34 -5.36 -10.10
N ALA A 78 -3.22 -4.66 -9.38
CA ALA A 78 -4.24 -5.28 -8.55
C ALA A 78 -5.17 -6.17 -9.37
N LYS A 79 -5.63 -5.66 -10.53
CA LYS A 79 -6.44 -6.44 -11.47
C LYS A 79 -5.73 -7.68 -11.99
N ASN A 80 -4.49 -7.52 -12.45
CA ASN A 80 -3.76 -8.60 -13.13
C ASN A 80 -3.30 -9.70 -12.16
N THR A 81 -3.05 -9.35 -10.90
CA THR A 81 -2.50 -10.28 -9.88
C THR A 81 -3.54 -10.76 -8.86
N GLY A 82 -4.70 -10.10 -8.77
CA GLY A 82 -5.65 -10.30 -7.68
C GLY A 82 -5.14 -9.78 -6.33
N ALA A 83 -4.06 -9.00 -6.31
CA ALA A 83 -3.51 -8.44 -5.09
C ALA A 83 -4.40 -7.32 -4.53
N ARG A 84 -4.45 -7.23 -3.20
CA ARG A 84 -5.11 -6.14 -2.49
C ARG A 84 -4.16 -4.95 -2.37
N VAL A 85 -4.69 -3.73 -2.47
CA VAL A 85 -3.92 -2.48 -2.35
C VAL A 85 -4.09 -1.89 -0.95
N LEU A 86 -3.00 -1.65 -0.24
CA LEU A 86 -3.01 -0.87 1.00
C LEU A 86 -3.02 0.62 0.65
N THR A 87 -4.14 1.30 0.89
CA THR A 87 -4.29 2.74 0.62
C THR A 87 -5.33 3.39 1.54
N VAL A 88 -5.15 4.68 1.82
CA VAL A 88 -6.17 5.52 2.47
C VAL A 88 -6.85 6.50 1.51
N ASP A 89 -6.38 6.58 0.26
CA ASP A 89 -6.91 7.51 -0.75
C ASP A 89 -8.34 7.17 -1.15
N LYS A 90 -9.23 8.17 -1.20
CA LYS A 90 -10.66 7.96 -1.44
C LYS A 90 -10.95 7.60 -2.89
N GLU A 91 -10.24 8.21 -3.83
CA GLU A 91 -10.47 8.02 -5.25
C GLU A 91 -9.91 6.66 -5.71
N LEU A 92 -8.71 6.29 -5.27
CA LEU A 92 -8.13 4.98 -5.54
C LEU A 92 -8.99 3.85 -4.98
N LYS A 93 -9.51 3.97 -3.75
CA LYS A 93 -10.48 3.01 -3.18
C LYS A 93 -11.72 2.84 -4.06
N ARG A 94 -12.32 3.95 -4.48
CA ARG A 94 -13.49 3.95 -5.36
C ARG A 94 -13.19 3.22 -6.68
N ARG A 95 -12.02 3.49 -7.26
CA ARG A 95 -11.57 2.86 -8.52
C ARG A 95 -11.29 1.37 -8.37
N LEU A 96 -10.71 0.93 -7.26
CA LEU A 96 -10.43 -0.49 -6.99
C LEU A 96 -11.73 -1.29 -6.90
N ILE A 97 -12.70 -0.83 -6.11
CA ILE A 97 -14.00 -1.51 -5.96
C ILE A 97 -14.78 -1.53 -7.26
N ALA A 98 -14.79 -0.43 -8.01
CA ALA A 98 -15.44 -0.38 -9.33
C ALA A 98 -14.86 -1.40 -10.34
N GLN A 99 -13.67 -1.93 -10.05
CA GLN A 99 -12.96 -2.90 -10.87
C GLN A 99 -12.88 -4.29 -10.22
N GLY A 100 -13.65 -4.55 -9.15
CA GLY A 100 -13.66 -5.82 -8.43
C GLY A 100 -12.35 -6.15 -7.70
N CYS A 101 -11.54 -5.13 -7.40
CA CYS A 101 -10.28 -5.27 -6.68
C CYS A 101 -10.47 -4.89 -5.21
N GLY A 102 -9.82 -5.64 -4.31
CA GLY A 102 -9.84 -5.36 -2.88
C GLY A 102 -8.80 -4.32 -2.43
N TYR A 103 -9.06 -3.67 -1.30
CA TYR A 103 -8.11 -2.79 -0.63
C TYR A 103 -8.06 -2.99 0.87
N LEU A 104 -6.93 -2.60 1.46
CA LEU A 104 -6.70 -2.52 2.89
C LEU A 104 -6.63 -1.05 3.28
N GLU A 105 -7.30 -0.69 4.36
CA GLU A 105 -7.22 0.65 4.95
C GLU A 105 -6.89 0.59 6.44
N VAL A 106 -6.18 1.60 6.90
CA VAL A 106 -5.95 1.84 8.33
C VAL A 106 -7.20 2.49 8.92
N VAL A 107 -7.72 1.93 10.00
CA VAL A 107 -8.85 2.48 10.76
C VAL A 107 -8.42 2.98 12.14
N LYS A 108 -9.29 3.77 12.80
CA LYS A 108 -8.98 4.50 14.04
C LYS A 108 -8.42 3.66 15.20
N GLU A 109 -8.68 2.36 15.21
CA GLU A 109 -8.23 1.43 16.27
C GLU A 109 -6.83 0.85 16.02
N ARG A 110 -6.04 1.43 15.09
CA ARG A 110 -4.71 0.92 14.69
C ARG A 110 -4.78 -0.51 14.14
N THR A 111 -5.87 -0.81 13.44
CA THR A 111 -6.11 -2.10 12.79
C THR A 111 -6.22 -1.91 11.29
N LEU A 112 -6.03 -3.00 10.56
CA LEU A 112 -6.26 -3.05 9.12
C LEU A 112 -7.63 -3.64 8.81
N ARG A 113 -8.39 -2.94 7.98
CA ARG A 113 -9.66 -3.42 7.45
C ARG A 113 -9.51 -3.76 5.98
N LEU A 114 -9.96 -4.96 5.61
CA LEU A 114 -10.10 -5.38 4.22
C LEU A 114 -11.50 -5.03 3.69
N ILE A 115 -11.57 -4.50 2.47
CA ILE A 115 -12.79 -4.27 1.69
C ILE A 115 -12.60 -4.89 0.31
N GLU A 116 -13.60 -5.63 -0.18
CA GLU A 116 -13.60 -6.32 -1.49
C GLU A 116 -14.98 -6.22 -2.16
#